data_AF-A0A533SJI5-F1
#
_entry.id   AF-A0A533SJI5-F1
#
_cell.length_a   1.000
_cell.length_b   1.000
_cell.length_c   1.000
_cell.angle_alpha   90.00
_cell.angle_beta   90.00
_cell.angle_gamma   90.00
#
_symmetry.space_group_name_H-M   'P 1'
#
loop_
_entity.id
_entity.type
_entity.pdbx_description
1 polymer ?
#
loop_
_entity_poly.entity_id
_entity_poly.type
_entity_poly.pdbx_seq_one_letter_code
_entity_poly.pdbx_strand_id
1 'polypeptide(L)'
;MRRIYLFIGTLIVIGLLSWAGIAIAGSKTPAEQQIDSLQQQAAGAGDPTAAALLLEKAAPLSAAQAAQATAQANAPQKSSELCGLAPALDANATPAPTVEIPRGISDWLQPPFSTQDVTVTNQWNDQVDGVWLTAYAGALGQDPEQGVIIAVDAQGNYTRYLLGAGSGAAQFVAAEGALVTVETTGGATLTLDMAKLALTDSAGTALAGTLQAAPEAIAAPSLCK
;
A
#
# COMPACT_ATOMS: atom_id res chain seq x y z
N MET A 1 50.24 -45.12 -6.89
CA MET A 1 48.87 -45.50 -6.45
C MET A 1 48.08 -44.36 -5.76
N ARG A 2 48.52 -43.09 -5.82
CA ARG A 2 47.85 -41.96 -5.13
C ARG A 2 46.93 -41.11 -6.03
N ARG A 3 46.92 -41.37 -7.34
CA ARG A 3 46.17 -40.59 -8.35
C ARG A 3 44.80 -41.18 -8.73
N ILE A 4 44.50 -42.41 -8.31
CA ILE A 4 43.21 -43.08 -8.61
C ILE A 4 42.11 -42.69 -7.61
N TYR A 5 42.47 -42.38 -6.36
CA TYR A 5 41.50 -41.99 -5.33
C TYR A 5 40.86 -40.60 -5.55
N LEU A 6 41.49 -39.73 -6.34
CA LEU A 6 40.95 -38.40 -6.64
C LEU A 6 39.79 -38.45 -7.65
N PHE A 7 39.79 -39.40 -8.59
CA PHE A 7 38.71 -39.51 -9.58
C PHE A 7 37.43 -40.14 -9.02
N ILE A 8 37.54 -41.07 -8.06
CA ILE A 8 36.38 -41.72 -7.43
C ILE A 8 35.65 -40.74 -6.50
N GLY A 9 36.38 -39.87 -5.80
CA GLY A 9 35.78 -38.86 -4.90
C GLY A 9 34.95 -37.81 -5.64
N THR A 10 35.39 -37.35 -6.82
CA THR A 10 34.65 -36.33 -7.59
C THR A 10 33.38 -36.88 -8.23
N LEU A 11 33.38 -38.14 -8.67
CA LEU A 11 32.20 -38.78 -9.25
C LEU A 11 31.08 -39.02 -8.23
N ILE A 12 31.41 -39.27 -6.97
CA ILE A 12 30.41 -39.42 -5.89
C ILE A 12 29.77 -38.07 -5.54
N VAL A 13 30.53 -36.98 -5.57
CA VAL A 13 30.00 -35.63 -5.29
C VAL A 13 29.10 -35.12 -6.43
N ILE A 14 29.45 -35.42 -7.69
CA ILE A 14 28.60 -35.07 -8.84
C ILE A 14 27.31 -35.93 -8.84
N GLY A 15 27.40 -37.21 -8.47
CA GLY A 15 26.23 -38.09 -8.30
C GLY A 15 25.25 -37.60 -7.23
N LEU A 16 25.76 -37.12 -6.09
CA LEU A 16 24.96 -36.54 -5.00
C LEU A 16 24.31 -35.19 -5.38
N LEU A 17 24.98 -34.38 -6.21
CA LEU A 17 24.40 -33.11 -6.67
C LEU A 17 23.30 -33.31 -7.73
N SER A 18 23.34 -34.38 -8.51
CA SER A 18 22.26 -34.73 -9.45
C SER A 18 21.01 -35.34 -8.79
N TRP A 19 21.07 -35.77 -7.54
CA TRP A 19 19.89 -36.26 -6.79
C TRP A 19 19.16 -35.17 -6.00
N ALA A 20 19.76 -33.99 -5.81
CA ALA A 20 19.12 -32.85 -5.13
C ALA A 20 18.17 -32.04 -6.05
N GLY A 21 18.10 -32.36 -7.36
CA GLY A 21 17.38 -31.59 -8.37
C GLY A 21 15.98 -32.09 -8.76
N ILE A 22 15.49 -33.22 -8.24
CA ILE A 22 14.18 -33.79 -8.63
C ILE A 22 13.42 -34.22 -7.37
N ALA A 23 12.94 -33.25 -6.59
CA ALA A 23 11.91 -33.48 -5.57
C ALA A 23 11.12 -32.19 -5.28
N ILE A 24 10.66 -31.50 -6.32
CA ILE A 24 9.56 -30.51 -6.21
C ILE A 24 8.35 -31.07 -6.93
N ALA A 25 7.95 -32.29 -6.56
CA ALA A 25 6.72 -32.91 -6.99
C ALA A 25 6.13 -33.59 -5.75
N GLY A 26 5.32 -32.85 -4.99
CA GLY A 26 4.60 -33.40 -3.84
C GLY A 26 4.55 -32.56 -2.57
N SER A 27 4.95 -31.28 -2.58
CA SER A 27 4.66 -30.42 -1.43
C SER A 27 3.15 -30.17 -1.38
N LYS A 28 2.47 -30.86 -0.47
CA LYS A 28 1.08 -30.59 -0.11
C LYS A 28 0.87 -29.09 0.06
N THR A 29 -0.20 -28.56 -0.51
CA THR A 29 -0.57 -27.16 -0.32
C THR A 29 -0.75 -26.88 1.19
N PRO A 30 -0.55 -25.64 1.67
CA PRO A 30 -0.81 -25.31 3.07
C PRO A 30 -2.23 -25.70 3.52
N ALA A 31 -3.22 -25.65 2.61
CA ALA A 31 -4.59 -26.10 2.86
C ALA A 31 -4.68 -27.62 3.07
N GLU A 32 -3.99 -28.43 2.26
CA GLU A 32 -3.93 -29.89 2.41
C GLU A 32 -3.29 -30.29 3.74
N GLN A 33 -2.22 -29.60 4.13
CA GLN A 33 -1.56 -29.83 5.42
C GLN A 33 -2.50 -29.51 6.59
N GLN A 34 -3.34 -28.48 6.45
CA GLN A 34 -4.33 -28.13 7.47
C GLN A 34 -5.43 -29.21 7.57
N ILE A 35 -5.94 -29.71 6.45
CA ILE A 35 -6.94 -30.79 6.44
C ILE A 35 -6.36 -32.08 7.05
N ASP A 36 -5.13 -32.45 6.67
CA ASP A 36 -4.44 -33.60 7.25
C ASP A 36 -4.27 -33.46 8.75
N SER A 37 -3.91 -32.27 9.24
CA SER A 37 -3.75 -32.01 10.68
C SER A 37 -5.07 -32.18 11.44
N LEU A 38 -6.20 -31.75 10.87
CA LEU A 38 -7.53 -31.91 11.47
C LEU A 38 -7.96 -33.38 11.49
N GLN A 39 -7.66 -34.14 10.44
CA GLN A 39 -7.94 -35.57 10.38
C GLN A 39 -7.09 -36.36 11.38
N GLN A 40 -5.81 -36.01 11.55
CA GLN A 40 -4.93 -36.62 12.56
C GLN A 40 -5.38 -36.29 13.98
N GLN A 41 -5.83 -35.05 14.24
CA GLN A 41 -6.42 -34.67 15.53
C GLN A 41 -7.71 -35.42 15.82
N ALA A 42 -8.57 -35.63 14.80
CA ALA A 42 -9.77 -36.44 14.94
C ALA A 42 -9.46 -37.91 15.25
N ALA A 43 -8.43 -38.49 14.61
CA ALA A 43 -7.99 -39.86 14.86
C ALA A 43 -7.33 -40.04 16.25
N GLY A 44 -6.73 -38.99 16.80
CA GLY A 44 -6.12 -38.99 18.13
C GLY A 44 -7.07 -38.58 19.26
N ALA A 45 -8.28 -38.12 18.95
CA ALA A 45 -9.25 -37.70 19.96
C ALA A 45 -9.85 -38.92 20.68
N GLY A 46 -9.66 -38.99 22.00
CA GLY A 46 -10.23 -40.07 22.83
C GLY A 46 -11.74 -39.98 23.04
N ASP A 47 -12.35 -38.84 22.72
CA ASP A 47 -13.80 -38.60 22.79
C ASP A 47 -14.44 -38.69 21.39
N PRO A 48 -15.39 -39.61 21.16
CA PRO A 48 -16.05 -39.77 19.86
C PRO A 48 -16.84 -38.53 19.41
N THR A 49 -17.35 -37.72 20.34
CA THR A 49 -18.11 -36.51 20.00
C THR A 49 -17.19 -35.38 19.50
N ALA A 50 -16.01 -35.23 20.11
CA ALA A 50 -14.98 -34.30 19.65
C ALA A 50 -14.42 -34.70 18.27
N ALA A 51 -14.22 -36.00 18.04
CA ALA A 51 -13.81 -36.52 16.73
C ALA A 51 -14.84 -36.20 15.64
N ALA A 52 -16.14 -36.38 15.92
CA ALA A 52 -17.21 -36.06 14.99
C ALA A 52 -17.24 -34.56 14.61
N LEU A 53 -17.06 -33.66 15.60
CA LEU A 53 -17.02 -32.22 15.35
C LEU A 53 -15.81 -31.80 14.51
N LEU A 54 -14.65 -32.43 14.70
CA LEU A 54 -13.46 -32.17 13.89
C LEU A 54 -13.64 -32.63 12.44
N LEU A 55 -14.28 -33.79 12.23
CA LEU A 55 -14.61 -34.27 10.89
C LEU A 55 -15.66 -33.38 10.20
N GLU A 56 -16.65 -32.89 10.95
CA GLU A 56 -17.65 -31.93 10.46
C GLU A 56 -17.00 -30.63 9.98
N LYS A 57 -15.97 -30.14 10.68
CA LYS A 57 -15.18 -28.95 10.27
C LYS A 57 -14.26 -29.20 9.07
N ALA A 58 -13.78 -30.43 8.89
CA ALA A 58 -12.92 -30.78 7.76
C ALA A 58 -13.68 -30.83 6.43
N ALA A 59 -14.97 -31.20 6.45
CA ALA A 59 -15.80 -31.31 5.26
C ALA A 59 -15.90 -30.02 4.41
N PRO A 60 -16.24 -28.84 4.96
CA PRO A 60 -16.31 -27.61 4.16
C PRO A 60 -14.96 -27.17 3.62
N LEU A 61 -13.86 -27.39 4.36
CA LEU A 61 -12.51 -27.07 3.90
C LEU A 61 -12.10 -27.93 2.71
N SER A 62 -12.40 -29.23 2.77
CA SER A 62 -12.16 -30.15 1.65
C SER A 62 -12.99 -29.78 0.42
N ALA A 63 -14.25 -29.38 0.60
CA ALA A 63 -15.11 -28.94 -0.51
C ALA A 63 -14.60 -27.63 -1.15
N ALA A 64 -14.16 -26.67 -0.34
CA ALA A 64 -13.57 -25.42 -0.82
C ALA A 64 -12.28 -25.66 -1.61
N GLN A 65 -11.43 -26.58 -1.15
CA GLN A 65 -10.21 -26.96 -1.87
C GLN A 65 -10.52 -27.62 -3.21
N ALA A 66 -11.50 -28.53 -3.26
CA ALA A 66 -11.93 -29.17 -4.51
C ALA A 66 -12.48 -28.13 -5.51
N ALA A 67 -13.26 -27.15 -5.02
CA ALA A 67 -13.75 -26.04 -5.83
C ALA A 67 -12.59 -25.17 -6.36
N GLN A 68 -11.59 -24.87 -5.54
CA GLN A 68 -10.41 -24.12 -5.96
C GLN A 68 -9.58 -24.88 -7.01
N ALA A 69 -9.35 -26.18 -6.81
CA ALA A 69 -8.66 -27.02 -7.78
C ALA A 69 -9.41 -27.07 -9.12
N THR A 70 -10.74 -27.16 -9.08
CA THR A 70 -11.60 -27.10 -10.26
C THR A 70 -11.54 -25.74 -10.95
N ALA A 71 -11.54 -24.65 -10.18
CA ALA A 71 -11.42 -23.29 -10.72
C ALA A 71 -10.05 -23.03 -11.35
N GLN A 72 -8.98 -23.60 -10.80
CA GLN A 72 -7.63 -23.52 -11.37
C GLN A 72 -7.49 -24.36 -12.64
N ALA A 73 -8.03 -25.59 -12.64
CA ALA A 73 -8.01 -26.46 -13.81
C ALA A 73 -8.82 -25.88 -14.99
N ASN A 74 -9.89 -25.15 -14.69
CA ASN A 74 -10.72 -24.46 -15.68
C ASN A 74 -10.41 -22.97 -15.79
N ALA A 75 -9.31 -22.49 -15.19
CA ALA A 75 -8.95 -21.09 -15.29
C ALA A 75 -8.70 -20.77 -16.77
N PRO A 76 -9.36 -19.75 -17.35
CA PRO A 76 -9.07 -19.30 -18.69
C PRO A 76 -7.56 -19.02 -18.78
N GLN A 77 -6.91 -19.54 -19.82
CA GLN A 77 -5.51 -19.18 -20.09
C GLN A 77 -5.47 -17.66 -20.27
N LYS A 78 -4.89 -16.96 -19.30
CA LYS A 78 -4.61 -15.53 -19.46
C LYS A 78 -3.76 -15.40 -20.72
N SER A 79 -4.22 -14.58 -21.66
CA SER A 79 -3.46 -14.28 -22.87
C SER A 79 -2.04 -13.88 -22.46
N SER A 80 -1.03 -14.53 -23.03
CA SER A 80 0.36 -14.14 -22.87
C SER A 80 0.65 -12.78 -23.51
N GLU A 81 -0.28 -12.28 -24.33
CA GLU A 81 -0.19 -10.94 -24.89
C GLU A 81 -0.67 -9.90 -23.89
N LEU A 82 0.29 -9.31 -23.17
CA LEU A 82 0.07 -8.15 -22.31
C LEU A 82 -0.66 -7.02 -23.04
N CYS A 83 -0.45 -6.89 -24.35
CA CYS A 83 -1.09 -5.88 -25.19
C CYS A 83 -2.54 -6.22 -25.59
N GLY A 84 -2.95 -7.49 -25.56
CA GLY A 84 -4.35 -7.89 -25.80
C GLY A 84 -5.27 -7.66 -24.60
N LEU A 85 -4.69 -7.32 -23.44
CA LEU A 85 -5.41 -6.92 -22.22
C LEU A 85 -5.47 -5.40 -22.06
N ALA A 86 -4.75 -4.64 -22.88
CA ALA A 86 -4.96 -3.21 -22.95
C ALA A 86 -6.40 -2.98 -23.42
N PRO A 87 -7.20 -2.15 -22.72
CA PRO A 87 -8.49 -1.74 -23.24
C PRO A 87 -8.27 -1.25 -24.67
N ALA A 88 -8.98 -1.83 -25.64
CA ALA A 88 -8.98 -1.27 -26.97
C ALA A 88 -9.34 0.21 -26.82
N LEU A 89 -8.52 1.09 -27.40
CA LEU A 89 -8.84 2.51 -27.50
C LEU A 89 -10.09 2.63 -28.38
N ASP A 90 -11.27 2.47 -27.76
CA ASP A 90 -12.53 2.70 -28.43
C ASP A 90 -12.62 4.21 -28.66
N ALA A 91 -12.56 4.61 -29.92
CA ALA A 91 -12.69 6.01 -30.32
C ALA A 91 -14.05 6.60 -29.93
N ASN A 92 -15.02 5.76 -29.54
CA ASN A 92 -16.32 6.15 -29.01
C ASN A 92 -16.46 5.89 -27.50
N ALA A 93 -15.39 5.53 -26.79
CA ALA A 93 -15.43 5.43 -25.35
C ALA A 93 -15.91 6.75 -24.76
N THR A 94 -17.00 6.71 -24.00
CA THR A 94 -17.44 7.85 -23.21
C THR A 94 -16.27 8.27 -22.32
N PRO A 95 -15.84 9.55 -22.36
CA PRO A 95 -14.79 10.03 -21.47
C PRO A 95 -15.13 9.62 -20.04
N ALA A 96 -14.14 9.09 -19.32
CA ALA A 96 -14.32 8.78 -17.91
C ALA A 96 -14.87 10.04 -17.22
N PRO A 97 -15.88 9.91 -16.33
CA PRO A 97 -16.40 11.05 -15.61
C PRO A 97 -15.25 11.75 -14.91
N THR A 98 -14.99 13.01 -15.27
CA THR A 98 -14.02 13.85 -14.59
C THR A 98 -14.56 14.09 -13.19
N VAL A 99 -13.97 13.43 -12.20
CA VAL A 99 -14.24 13.73 -10.79
C VAL A 99 -13.74 15.15 -10.56
N GLU A 100 -14.66 16.08 -10.31
CA GLU A 100 -14.32 17.44 -9.96
C GLU A 100 -13.68 17.44 -8.57
N ILE A 101 -12.40 17.84 -8.48
CA ILE A 101 -11.71 17.98 -7.20
C ILE A 101 -12.31 19.20 -6.50
N PRO A 102 -12.89 19.05 -5.30
CA PRO A 102 -13.48 20.18 -4.59
C PRO A 102 -12.42 21.25 -4.30
N ARG A 103 -12.69 22.49 -4.73
CA ARG A 103 -11.88 23.66 -4.38
C ARG A 103 -12.17 24.10 -2.94
N GLY A 104 -11.15 24.66 -2.29
CA GLY A 104 -11.21 25.13 -0.92
C GLY A 104 -10.92 24.05 0.12
N ILE A 105 -11.34 24.31 1.35
CA ILE A 105 -11.16 23.41 2.49
C ILE A 105 -12.23 22.31 2.45
N SER A 106 -11.81 21.06 2.60
CA SER A 106 -12.70 19.90 2.61
C SER A 106 -12.22 18.84 3.59
N ASP A 107 -13.18 18.12 4.19
CA ASP A 107 -12.92 17.03 5.13
C ASP A 107 -13.14 15.64 4.47
N TRP A 108 -13.52 15.64 3.18
CA TRP A 108 -14.11 14.50 2.48
C TRP A 108 -13.16 13.80 1.50
N LEU A 109 -11.86 13.74 1.80
CA LEU A 109 -10.94 12.96 0.97
C LEU A 109 -10.06 12.07 1.84
N GLN A 110 -9.93 10.81 1.41
CA GLN A 110 -8.95 9.91 1.98
C GLN A 110 -7.56 10.35 1.49
N PRO A 111 -6.67 10.82 2.38
CA PRO A 111 -5.35 11.27 1.99
C PRO A 111 -4.49 10.09 1.52
N PRO A 112 -3.45 10.33 0.70
CA PRO A 112 -2.52 9.29 0.24
C PRO A 112 -1.48 8.91 1.31
N PHE A 113 -1.80 9.09 2.60
CA PHE A 113 -0.89 8.81 3.72
C PHE A 113 -1.44 7.67 4.58
N SER A 114 -0.53 6.83 5.10
CA SER A 114 -0.88 5.87 6.14
C SER A 114 -1.25 6.62 7.42
N THR A 115 -2.30 6.17 8.11
CA THR A 115 -2.69 6.73 9.42
C THR A 115 -1.62 6.53 10.48
N GLN A 116 -0.71 5.56 10.30
CA GLN A 116 0.46 5.35 11.15
C GLN A 116 1.50 6.47 11.01
N ASP A 117 1.51 7.16 9.87
CA ASP A 117 2.44 8.27 9.59
C ASP A 117 1.79 9.62 9.90
N VAL A 118 0.55 9.82 9.42
CA VAL A 118 -0.21 11.06 9.58
C VAL A 118 -1.70 10.75 9.70
N THR A 119 -2.34 11.31 10.72
CA THR A 119 -3.80 11.36 10.80
C THR A 119 -4.26 12.71 10.30
N VAL A 120 -4.82 12.76 9.09
CA VAL A 120 -5.30 14.01 8.46
C VAL A 120 -6.66 14.39 9.01
N THR A 121 -6.81 15.65 9.41
CA THR A 121 -8.08 16.24 9.86
C THR A 121 -8.86 16.78 8.68
N ASN A 122 -8.20 17.57 7.82
CA ASN A 122 -8.80 18.11 6.61
C ASN A 122 -7.74 18.44 5.55
N GLN A 123 -8.21 18.81 4.38
CA GLN A 123 -7.38 19.20 3.25
C GLN A 123 -7.84 20.52 2.65
N TRP A 124 -6.94 21.17 1.95
CA TRP A 124 -7.22 22.32 1.10
C TRP A 124 -6.77 21.99 -0.32
N ASN A 125 -7.58 22.34 -1.32
CA ASN A 125 -7.16 22.29 -2.72
C ASN A 125 -7.53 23.59 -3.39
N ASP A 126 -6.64 24.14 -4.21
CA ASP A 126 -7.03 25.21 -5.12
C ASP A 126 -6.18 25.22 -6.40
N GLN A 127 -6.72 25.85 -7.44
CA GLN A 127 -6.00 26.11 -8.67
C GLN A 127 -5.47 27.54 -8.66
N VAL A 128 -4.15 27.69 -8.61
CA VAL A 128 -3.44 28.98 -8.64
C VAL A 128 -2.63 29.04 -9.92
N ASP A 129 -2.86 30.06 -10.75
CA ASP A 129 -2.21 30.24 -12.06
C ASP A 129 -2.29 29.00 -12.98
N GLY A 130 -3.42 28.29 -12.94
CA GLY A 130 -3.66 27.08 -13.74
C GLY A 130 -3.06 25.80 -13.17
N VAL A 131 -2.33 25.89 -12.05
CA VAL A 131 -1.70 24.77 -11.36
C VAL A 131 -2.54 24.33 -10.17
N TRP A 132 -2.78 23.03 -10.05
CA TRP A 132 -3.40 22.46 -8.86
C TRP A 132 -2.41 22.37 -7.71
N LEU A 133 -2.79 22.93 -6.58
CA LEU A 133 -2.07 22.85 -5.32
C LEU A 133 -2.95 22.17 -4.28
N THR A 134 -2.33 21.37 -3.42
CA THR A 134 -3.03 20.63 -2.37
C THR A 134 -2.25 20.76 -1.07
N ALA A 135 -2.97 20.90 0.05
CA ALA A 135 -2.38 20.83 1.37
C ALA A 135 -3.22 19.93 2.28
N TYR A 136 -2.57 19.31 3.26
CA TYR A 136 -3.18 18.47 4.28
C TYR A 136 -2.79 18.98 5.66
N ALA A 137 -3.73 19.01 6.59
CA ALA A 137 -3.47 19.36 7.99
C ALA A 137 -3.95 18.22 8.90
N GLY A 138 -3.21 17.98 9.97
CA GLY A 138 -3.56 16.91 10.92
C GLY A 138 -2.57 16.79 12.07
N ALA A 139 -2.41 15.56 12.56
CA ALA A 139 -1.45 15.20 13.59
C ALA A 139 -0.50 14.10 13.13
N LEU A 140 0.68 14.03 13.75
CA LEU A 140 1.64 12.96 13.51
C LEU A 140 1.06 11.62 14.01
N GLY A 141 1.12 10.56 13.20
CA GLY A 141 0.49 9.28 13.55
C GLY A 141 1.07 8.62 14.80
N GLN A 142 2.38 8.79 15.02
CA GLN A 142 3.09 8.27 16.20
C GLN A 142 3.04 9.22 17.41
N ASP A 143 2.69 10.49 17.21
CA ASP A 143 2.56 11.51 18.26
C ASP A 143 1.38 12.44 17.98
N PRO A 144 0.17 12.07 18.43
CA PRO A 144 -1.04 12.87 18.20
C PRO A 144 -1.01 14.27 18.84
N GLU A 145 -0.10 14.53 19.79
CA GLU A 145 0.08 15.85 20.40
C GLU A 145 0.94 16.78 19.53
N GLN A 146 1.52 16.27 18.44
CA GLN A 146 2.30 17.05 17.49
C GLN A 146 1.51 17.25 16.18
N GLY A 147 1.25 18.51 15.85
CA GLY A 147 0.57 18.89 14.61
C GLY A 147 1.48 18.73 13.39
N VAL A 148 0.88 18.45 12.24
CA VAL A 148 1.58 18.34 10.96
C VAL A 148 0.79 19.00 9.85
N ILE A 149 1.52 19.66 8.95
CA ILE A 149 0.99 20.23 7.71
C ILE A 149 1.83 19.70 6.56
N ILE A 150 1.20 19.26 5.49
CA ILE A 150 1.87 18.77 4.27
C ILE A 150 1.37 19.62 3.10
N ALA A 151 2.26 20.38 2.48
CA ALA A 151 1.97 21.17 1.28
C ALA A 151 2.54 20.46 0.05
N VAL A 152 1.71 20.22 -0.96
CA VAL A 152 2.07 19.54 -2.21
C VAL A 152 2.14 20.55 -3.35
N ASP A 153 3.26 20.55 -4.09
CA ASP A 153 3.49 21.42 -5.23
C ASP A 153 2.94 20.85 -6.54
N ALA A 154 3.08 21.62 -7.62
CA ALA A 154 2.65 21.27 -8.97
C ALA A 154 3.29 19.99 -9.52
N GLN A 155 4.50 19.69 -9.06
CA GLN A 155 5.30 18.54 -9.49
C GLN A 155 5.03 17.31 -8.60
N GLY A 156 4.18 17.45 -7.58
CA GLY A 156 3.88 16.41 -6.61
C GLY A 156 4.92 16.26 -5.50
N ASN A 157 5.94 17.14 -5.45
CA ASN A 157 6.81 17.17 -4.27
C ASN A 157 6.00 17.70 -3.10
N TYR A 158 6.34 17.25 -1.90
CA TYR A 158 5.63 17.70 -0.72
C TYR A 158 6.59 18.19 0.36
N THR A 159 6.23 19.32 0.95
CA THR A 159 6.95 19.90 2.08
C THR A 159 6.17 19.61 3.36
N ARG A 160 6.82 18.91 4.29
CA ARG A 160 6.25 18.56 5.58
C ARG A 160 6.70 19.55 6.65
N TYR A 161 5.74 20.18 7.30
CA TYR A 161 5.96 21.02 8.47
C TYR A 161 5.54 20.25 9.72
N LEU A 162 6.49 20.00 10.61
CA LEU A 162 6.21 19.52 11.95
C LEU A 162 6.07 20.72 12.87
N LEU A 163 4.94 20.81 13.55
CA LEU A 163 4.71 21.86 14.55
C LEU A 163 5.42 21.49 15.86
N GLY A 164 5.53 22.45 16.77
CA GLY A 164 6.12 22.20 18.09
C GLY A 164 5.39 21.09 18.85
N ALA A 165 6.11 20.34 19.68
CA ALA A 165 5.50 19.33 20.54
C ALA A 165 4.41 19.97 21.43
N GLY A 166 3.27 19.31 21.55
CA GLY A 166 2.12 19.82 22.30
C GLY A 166 1.28 20.86 21.54
N SER A 167 1.57 21.16 20.26
CA SER A 167 0.70 22.02 19.44
C SER A 167 -0.69 21.41 19.24
N GLY A 168 -0.78 20.08 19.33
CA GLY A 168 -1.93 19.28 18.93
C GLY A 168 -2.20 19.32 17.44
N ALA A 169 -3.31 18.69 17.02
CA ALA A 169 -3.66 18.52 15.61
C ALA A 169 -3.87 19.87 14.92
N ALA A 170 -3.36 19.99 13.70
CA ALA A 170 -3.60 21.14 12.83
C ALA A 170 -4.89 20.96 12.01
N GLN A 171 -5.53 22.07 11.68
CA GLN A 171 -6.71 22.13 10.83
C GLN A 171 -6.70 23.42 10.00
N PHE A 172 -7.07 23.33 8.72
CA PHE A 172 -7.34 24.53 7.92
C PHE A 172 -8.71 25.11 8.29
N VAL A 173 -8.77 26.40 8.63
CA VAL A 173 -10.00 27.06 9.08
C VAL A 173 -10.49 28.17 8.15
N ALA A 174 -9.60 28.73 7.34
CA ALA A 174 -9.95 29.72 6.32
C ALA A 174 -8.94 29.66 5.17
N ALA A 175 -9.36 30.13 3.99
CA ALA A 175 -8.47 30.28 2.85
C ALA A 175 -8.86 31.52 2.03
N GLU A 176 -7.86 32.29 1.61
CA GLU A 176 -7.98 33.41 0.68
C GLU A 176 -6.97 33.21 -0.45
N GLY A 177 -7.42 32.58 -1.54
CA GLY A 177 -6.53 32.12 -2.61
C GLY A 177 -5.49 31.15 -2.07
N ALA A 178 -4.20 31.40 -2.34
CA ALA A 178 -3.10 30.57 -1.90
C ALA A 178 -2.71 30.74 -0.41
N LEU A 179 -3.35 31.67 0.31
CA LEU A 179 -3.11 31.87 1.74
C LEU A 179 -4.13 31.07 2.55
N VAL A 180 -3.64 30.08 3.30
CA VAL A 180 -4.47 29.19 4.09
C VAL A 180 -4.18 29.43 5.57
N THR A 181 -5.22 29.75 6.34
CA THR A 181 -5.14 29.90 7.79
C THR A 181 -5.24 28.53 8.45
N VAL A 182 -4.27 28.24 9.31
CA VAL A 182 -4.19 27.00 10.08
C VAL A 182 -4.42 27.32 11.55
N GLU A 183 -5.26 26.54 12.22
CA GLU A 183 -5.37 26.52 13.67
C GLU A 183 -4.93 25.16 14.20
N THR A 184 -4.35 25.15 15.40
CA THR A 184 -4.03 23.92 16.12
C THR A 184 -4.94 23.75 17.32
N THR A 185 -5.17 22.52 17.77
CA THR A 185 -5.97 22.28 18.99
C THR A 185 -5.32 22.89 20.25
N GLY A 186 -4.01 23.13 20.23
CA GLY A 186 -3.28 23.89 21.24
C GLY A 186 -3.48 25.41 21.18
N GLY A 187 -4.26 25.92 20.22
CA GLY A 187 -4.63 27.33 20.10
C GLY A 187 -3.65 28.21 19.31
N ALA A 188 -2.68 27.62 18.60
CA ALA A 188 -1.80 28.38 17.72
C ALA A 188 -2.50 28.69 16.39
N THR A 189 -2.28 29.89 15.86
CA THR A 189 -2.69 30.28 14.50
C THR A 189 -1.46 30.46 13.62
N LEU A 190 -1.46 29.82 12.46
CA LEU A 190 -0.40 29.90 11.46
C LEU A 190 -0.99 30.28 10.10
N THR A 191 -0.14 30.73 9.19
CA THR A 191 -0.49 31.00 7.79
C THR A 191 0.40 30.17 6.87
N LEU A 192 -0.22 29.37 6.03
CA LEU A 192 0.43 28.62 4.96
C LEU A 192 0.26 29.40 3.64
N ASP A 193 1.35 29.87 3.07
CA ASP A 193 1.40 30.43 1.72
C ASP A 193 1.74 29.31 0.74
N MET A 194 0.74 28.81 0.02
CA MET A 194 0.87 27.72 -0.94
C MET A 194 1.61 28.12 -2.21
N ALA A 195 1.67 29.41 -2.55
CA ALA A 195 2.44 29.89 -3.70
C ALA A 195 3.94 29.87 -3.41
N LYS A 196 4.33 30.10 -2.15
CA LYS A 196 5.73 30.06 -1.70
C LYS A 196 6.14 28.74 -1.06
N LEU A 197 5.17 27.86 -0.76
CA LEU A 197 5.34 26.72 0.13
C LEU A 197 6.06 27.16 1.40
N ALA A 198 5.46 28.11 2.13
CA ALA A 198 6.03 28.65 3.36
C ALA A 198 4.96 28.70 4.45
N LEU A 199 5.32 28.23 5.64
CA LEU A 199 4.47 28.30 6.82
C LEU A 199 5.02 29.35 7.77
N THR A 200 4.20 30.30 8.19
CA THR A 200 4.57 31.35 9.15
C THR A 200 3.69 31.30 10.39
N ASP A 201 4.27 31.55 11.57
CA ASP A 201 3.49 31.77 12.78
C ASP A 201 2.83 33.16 12.81
N SER A 202 2.08 33.44 13.88
CA SER A 202 1.41 34.73 14.08
C SER A 202 2.37 35.93 14.25
N ALA A 203 3.65 35.69 14.52
CA ALA A 203 4.69 36.71 14.55
C ALA A 203 5.34 36.93 13.17
N GLY A 204 4.96 36.15 12.16
CA GLY A 204 5.55 36.18 10.82
C GLY A 204 6.87 35.42 10.71
N THR A 205 7.22 34.61 11.72
CA THR A 205 8.41 33.76 11.69
C THR A 205 8.15 32.55 10.81
N ALA A 206 9.04 32.29 9.84
CA ALA A 206 8.93 31.11 8.99
C ALA A 206 9.32 29.82 9.76
N LEU A 207 8.48 28.80 9.67
CA LEU A 207 8.76 27.46 10.18
C LEU A 207 9.50 26.65 9.12
N ALA A 208 10.46 25.84 9.56
CA ALA A 208 11.23 24.98 8.68
C ALA A 208 10.37 23.81 8.18
N GLY A 209 10.22 23.70 6.87
CA GLY A 209 9.65 22.54 6.20
C GLY A 209 10.73 21.55 5.77
N THR A 210 10.41 20.26 5.79
CA THR A 210 11.25 19.21 5.19
C THR A 210 10.69 18.87 3.82
N LEU A 211 11.44 19.17 2.77
CA LEU A 211 11.07 18.80 1.40
C LEU A 211 11.27 17.29 1.20
N GLN A 212 10.27 16.65 0.62
CA GLN A 212 10.32 15.26 0.16
C GLN A 212 9.95 15.25 -1.32
N ALA A 213 10.86 14.72 -2.13
CA ALA A 213 10.65 14.62 -3.57
C ALA A 213 9.50 13.66 -3.85
N ALA A 214 8.72 13.95 -4.89
CA ALA A 214 7.79 12.97 -5.42
C ALA A 214 8.56 11.68 -5.77
N PRO A 215 7.99 10.49 -5.51
CA PRO A 215 8.58 9.26 -6.02
C PRO A 215 8.73 9.39 -7.54
N GLU A 216 9.88 8.97 -8.08
CA GLU A 216 10.09 8.98 -9.52
C GLU A 216 8.92 8.26 -10.19
N ALA A 217 8.24 8.96 -11.10
CA ALA A 217 7.19 8.35 -11.88
C ALA A 217 7.81 7.15 -12.59
N ILE A 218 7.35 5.94 -12.24
CA ILE A 218 7.75 4.73 -12.95
C ILE A 218 7.21 4.94 -14.35
N ALA A 219 8.07 5.34 -15.29
CA ALA A 219 7.73 5.47 -16.68
C ALA A 219 7.10 4.13 -17.07
N ALA A 220 5.81 4.14 -17.41
CA ALA A 220 5.15 2.94 -17.87
C ALA A 220 5.99 2.42 -19.04
N PRO A 221 6.62 1.23 -18.92
CA PRO A 221 7.39 0.73 -20.04
C PRO A 221 6.42 0.67 -21.21
N SER A 222 6.78 1.30 -22.33
CA SER A 222 6.00 1.24 -23.57
C SER A 222 6.08 -0.21 -24.09
N LEU A 223 5.35 -1.11 -23.45
CA LEU A 223 5.34 -2.54 -23.74
C LEU A 223 4.53 -2.84 -25.00
N CYS A 224 3.76 -1.87 -25.48
CA CYS A 224 2.95 -1.98 -26.68
C CYS A 224 3.30 -0.80 -27.60
N LYS A 225 4.04 -1.09 -28.68
CA LYS A 225 4.27 -0.19 -29.82
C LYS A 225 3.59 -0.79 -31.04
#